data_AF-A0A8B4R914-F1
#
_entry.id   AF-A0A8B4R914-F1
#
_cell.length_a   1.000
_cell.length_b   1.000
_cell.length_c   1.000
_cell.angle_alpha   90.00
_cell.angle_beta   90.00
_cell.angle_gamma   90.00
#
_symmetry.space_group_name_H-M   'P 1'
#
loop_
_entity.id
_entity.type
_entity.pdbx_description
1 polymer ?
#
loop_
_entity_poly.entity_id
_entity_poly.type
_entity_poly.pdbx_seq_one_letter_code
_entity_poly.pdbx_strand_id
1 'polypeptide(L)' 'MFRFEGDKKETLHVLYYCYASRPTVGSKTKSGSDINEVELTFTASPRPLDKIVRRRTTEETSDEIRENWFKSVFEPTT' A
#
# COMPACT_ATOMS: atom_id res chain seq x y z
N MET A 1 -2.11 -3.22 -2.72
CA MET A 1 -0.76 -3.69 -2.33
C MET A 1 0.24 -2.81 -3.05
N PHE A 2 1.32 -2.41 -2.39
CA PHE A 2 2.34 -1.54 -2.99
C PHE A 2 3.73 -1.88 -2.45
N ARG A 3 4.75 -1.51 -3.23
CA ARG A 3 6.16 -1.48 -2.82
C ARG A 3 6.74 -0.13 -3.21
N PHE A 4 7.76 0.31 -2.49
CA PHE A 4 8.51 1.50 -2.88
C PHE A 4 9.63 1.09 -3.82
N GLU A 5 9.69 1.73 -4.98
CA GLU A 5 10.80 1.55 -5.91
C GLU A 5 12.08 2.12 -5.28
N GLY A 6 13.15 1.33 -5.29
CA GLY A 6 14.41 1.67 -4.62
C GLY A 6 14.53 1.18 -3.18
N ASP A 7 13.52 0.49 -2.62
CA ASP A 7 13.71 -0.23 -1.36
C ASP A 7 14.63 -1.45 -1.59
N LYS A 8 15.81 -1.43 -0.98
CA LYS A 8 16.81 -2.50 -1.05
C LYS A 8 16.24 -3.86 -0.63
N LYS A 9 15.23 -3.86 0.24
CA LYS A 9 14.61 -5.08 0.81
C LYS A 9 13.29 -5.45 0.13
N GLU A 10 12.87 -4.69 -0.88
CA GLU A 10 11.62 -4.86 -1.63
C GLU A 10 10.41 -5.17 -0.72
N THR A 11 10.22 -4.35 0.30
CA THR A 11 9.19 -4.57 1.31
C THR A 11 7.80 -4.39 0.68
N LEU A 12 7.02 -5.47 0.68
CA LEU A 12 5.67 -5.49 0.14
C LEU A 12 4.70 -5.08 1.24
N HIS A 13 3.84 -4.09 0.95
CA HIS A 13 2.84 -3.57 1.87
C HIS A 13 1.43 -3.87 1.36
N VAL A 14 0.57 -4.36 2.26
CA VAL A 14 -0.85 -4.58 1.98
C VAL A 14 -1.71 -3.89 3.03
N LEU A 15 -2.74 -3.18 2.56
CA LEU A 15 -3.78 -2.55 3.38
C LEU A 15 -5.07 -3.34 3.13
N TYR A 16 -5.71 -3.81 4.19
CA TYR A 16 -6.99 -4.52 4.10
C TYR A 16 -8.16 -3.53 4.13
N TYR A 17 -9.26 -3.90 3.48
CA TYR A 17 -10.47 -3.07 3.38
C TYR A 17 -10.13 -1.61 3.03
N CYS A 18 -9.21 -1.44 2.08
CA CYS A 18 -8.73 -0.13 1.69
C CYS A 18 -9.67 0.49 0.66
N TYR A 19 -10.16 1.68 0.98
CA TYR A 19 -10.82 2.58 0.06
C TYR A 19 -9.84 3.69 -0.34
N ALA A 20 -9.67 3.89 -1.63
CA ALA A 20 -8.90 4.99 -2.18
C ALA A 20 -9.88 6.00 -2.78
N SER A 21 -9.82 7.25 -2.32
CA SER A 21 -10.60 8.33 -2.90
C SER A 21 -9.93 8.84 -4.15
N ARG A 22 -10.73 9.22 -5.16
CA ARG A 22 -10.20 9.91 -6.33
C ARG A 22 -9.51 11.20 -5.88
N PRO A 23 -8.28 11.47 -6.37
CA PRO A 23 -7.64 12.74 -6.08
C PRO A 23 -8.50 13.87 -6.65
N THR A 24 -8.63 14.95 -5.88
CA THR A 24 -9.31 16.16 -6.36
C THR A 24 -8.41 16.82 -7.40
N VAL A 25 -8.89 16.93 -8.64
CA VAL A 25 -8.18 17.69 -9.69
C VAL A 25 -8.39 19.18 -9.42
N GLY A 26 -7.54 19.74 -8.58
CA GLY A 26 -7.49 21.18 -8.33
C GLY A 26 -6.59 21.87 -9.35
N SER A 27 -7.15 22.72 -10.21
CA SER A 27 -6.35 23.62 -11.04
C SER A 27 -6.04 24.89 -10.25
N LYS A 28 -4.80 25.02 -9.75
CA LYS A 28 -4.28 26.34 -9.34
C LYS A 28 -3.63 26.99 -10.57
N THR A 29 -4.18 28.12 -11.01
CA THR A 29 -3.48 29.00 -11.97
C THR A 29 -2.28 29.61 -11.26
N LYS A 30 -1.07 29.22 -11.65
CA LYS A 30 0.18 29.74 -11.08
C LYS A 30 0.99 30.49 -12.15
N SER A 31 1.59 31.61 -11.76
CA SER A 31 2.51 32.40 -12.59
C SER A 31 3.96 31.89 -12.51
N GLY A 32 4.19 30.57 -12.46
CA GLY A 32 5.51 29.97 -12.28
C GLY A 32 5.53 28.43 -12.31
N SER A 33 6.73 27.84 -12.34
CA SER A 33 7.05 26.42 -12.50
C SER A 33 6.84 25.57 -11.23
N ASP A 34 5.75 25.78 -10.52
CA ASP A 34 5.34 24.90 -9.44
C ASP A 34 4.45 23.79 -9.99
N ILE A 35 4.87 22.55 -9.82
CA ILE A 35 4.08 21.37 -10.17
C ILE A 35 2.88 21.29 -9.21
N ASN A 36 1.68 21.01 -9.74
CA ASN A 36 0.52 20.75 -8.90
C ASN A 36 0.67 19.37 -8.25
N GLU A 37 0.76 19.34 -6.92
CA GLU A 37 0.78 18.10 -6.15
C GLU A 37 -0.62 17.49 -6.12
N VAL A 38 -0.71 16.22 -6.50
CA VAL A 38 -1.94 15.44 -6.49
C VAL A 38 -1.93 14.56 -5.25
N GLU A 39 -2.74 14.90 -4.25
CA GLU A 39 -2.87 14.09 -3.04
C GLU A 39 -3.93 12.99 -3.25
N LEU A 40 -3.55 11.74 -2.97
CA LEU A 40 -4.46 10.59 -2.90
C LEU A 40 -4.66 10.17 -1.45
N THR A 41 -5.92 10.17 -1.00
CA THR A 41 -6.28 9.72 0.34
C THR A 41 -6.63 8.24 0.33
N PHE A 42 -5.99 7.47 1.23
CA PHE A 42 -6.28 6.07 1.47
C PHE A 42 -6.86 5.89 2.86
N THR A 43 -8.01 5.22 2.97
CA THR A 43 -8.62 4.83 4.24
C THR A 43 -8.65 3.31 4.30
N ALA A 44 -8.16 2.72 5.40
CA ALA A 44 -8.15 1.28 5.60
C ALA A 44 -8.88 0.92 6.90
N SER A 45 -9.59 -0.20 6.90
CA SER A 45 -10.37 -0.67 8.04
C SER A 45 -9.91 -2.04 8.51
N PRO A 46 -10.08 -2.37 9.80
CA PRO A 46 -9.69 -3.68 10.33
C PRO A 46 -10.54 -4.80 9.73
N ARG A 47 -9.90 -5.91 9.38
CA ARG A 47 -10.60 -7.12 8.93
C ARG A 47 -11.53 -7.68 10.04
N PRO A 48 -12.75 -8.15 9.73
CA PRO A 48 -13.68 -8.64 10.75
C PRO A 48 -13.15 -9.82 11.58
N LEU A 49 -12.34 -10.69 10.98
CA LEU A 49 -11.80 -11.88 11.62
C LEU A 49 -10.66 -11.54 12.60
N ASP A 50 -9.56 -10.96 12.09
CA ASP A 50 -8.31 -10.80 12.85
C ASP A 50 -8.05 -9.36 13.31
N LYS A 51 -8.92 -8.41 12.95
CA LYS A 51 -8.78 -6.96 13.20
C LYS A 51 -7.51 -6.32 12.64
N ILE A 52 -6.81 -7.00 11.73
CA ILE A 52 -5.59 -6.49 11.11
C ILE A 52 -5.94 -5.50 10.01
N VAL A 53 -5.28 -4.33 10.03
CA VAL A 53 -5.46 -3.25 9.05
C VAL A 53 -4.40 -3.30 7.95
N ARG A 54 -3.16 -3.67 8.30
CA ARG A 54 -2.05 -3.75 7.35
C ARG A 54 -1.15 -4.93 7.63
N ARG A 55 -0.52 -5.46 6.58
CA ARG A 55 0.64 -6.34 6.70
C ARG A 55 1.77 -5.87 5.81
N ARG A 56 2.97 -6.24 6.22
CA ARG A 56 4.19 -6.03 5.45
C ARG A 56 5.05 -7.27 5.51
N THR A 57 5.83 -7.50 4.47
CA THR A 57 6.92 -8.47 4.52
C THR A 57 8.07 -7.91 5.38
N THR A 58 8.89 -8.80 5.91
CA THR A 58 10.12 -8.46 6.66
C THR A 58 11.28 -9.24 6.04
N GLU A 59 12.50 -9.05 6.55
CA GLU A 59 13.67 -9.83 6.10
C GLU A 59 13.52 -11.32 6.36
N GLU A 60 12.76 -11.69 7.38
CA GLU A 60 12.49 -13.08 7.76
C GLU A 60 11.44 -13.75 6.87
N THR A 61 10.78 -13.00 5.98
CA THR A 61 9.85 -13.56 5.00
C THR A 61 10.65 -14.32 3.93
N SER A 62 10.28 -15.57 3.63
CA SER A 62 10.93 -16.36 2.57
C SER A 62 10.56 -15.86 1.17
N ASP A 63 11.42 -16.16 0.20
CA ASP A 63 11.20 -15.75 -1.19
C ASP A 63 9.95 -16.43 -1.80
N GLU A 64 9.66 -17.67 -1.41
CA GLU A 64 8.40 -18.34 -1.78
C GLU A 64 7.17 -17.58 -1.28
N ILE A 65 7.22 -17.03 -0.05
CA ILE A 65 6.12 -16.23 0.48
C ILE A 65 6.02 -14.91 -0.28
N ARG A 66 7.14 -14.28 -0.68
CA ARG A 66 7.13 -13.05 -1.49
C ARG A 66 6.52 -13.27 -2.88
N GLU A 67 6.92 -14.33 -3.58
CA GLU A 67 6.38 -14.66 -4.91
C GLU A 67 4.91 -15.05 -4.84
N ASN A 68 4.52 -15.84 -3.84
CA ASN A 68 3.13 -16.24 -3.68
C ASN A 68 2.25 -15.13 -3.10
N TRP A 69 2.81 -14.05 -2.54
CA TRP A 69 2.05 -12.93 -1.98
C TRP A 69 1.13 -12.25 -3.00
N PHE A 70 1.51 -12.28 -4.28
CA PHE A 70 0.69 -11.76 -5.38
C PHE A 70 -0.45 -12.71 -5.78
N LYS A 71 -0.35 -14.00 -5.46
CA LYS A 71 -1.40 -14.99 -5.68
C LYS A 71 -2.39 -15.04 -4.51
N SER A 72 -1.85 -15.10 -3.29
CA SER A 72 -2.62 -15.07 -2.05
C SER A 72 -1.83 -14.31 -1.00
N VAL A 73 -2.50 -13.38 -0.31
CA VAL A 73 -1.90 -12.68 0.81
C VAL A 73 -1.60 -13.70 1.91
N PHE A 74 -0.40 -13.66 2.46
CA PHE A 74 -0.02 -14.56 3.55
C PHE A 74 -0.97 -14.41 4.73
N GLU A 75 -1.46 -15.54 5.22
CA GLU A 75 -2.21 -15.68 6.46
C GLU A 75 -1.40 -16.58 7.40
N PRO A 76 -1.02 -16.12 8.62
CA PRO A 76 -0.37 -16.98 9.59
C PRO A 76 -1.39 -18.03 9.97
N THR A 77 -1.08 -19.28 9.64
CA THR A 77 -1.76 -20.41 10.23
C THR A 77 -1.48 -20.34 11.73
N THR A 78 -2.56 -20.28 12.53
CA THR A 78 -2.48 -20.35 14.00
C THR A 78 -1.75 -21.62 14.44
#